data_AF-A0A812Y2J4-F1
#
_entry.id   AF-A0A812Y2J4-F1
#
_cell.length_a   1.000
_cell.length_b   1.000
_cell.length_c   1.000
_cell.angle_alpha   90.00
_cell.angle_beta   90.00
_cell.angle_gamma   90.00
#
_symmetry.space_group_name_H-M   'P 1'
#
loop_
_entity.id
_entity.type
_entity.pdbx_description
1 polymer ?
#
loop_
_entity_poly.entity_id
_entity_poly.type
_entity_poly.pdbx_seq_one_letter_code
_entity_poly.pdbx_strand_id
1 'polypeptide(L)'
;MAATVSVHVHLISGRTVSLDIEENAFVEALRQRASSALAVGTGKLVNAVGHALEGAATLREARIQSGDMLMLHVRQAEVIASKAVWEATTTGWWQNASFAAILGDGSVATWGNAGAGGDSASVQDQLKRVQHIQASSGAFAAIVGNGSVVTWGIAGNGGDSSDVQDQLKNVQKIQ
;
A
#
# COMPACT_ATOMS: atom_id res chain seq x y z
N MET A 1 6.03 33.58 -16.34
CA MET A 1 4.98 32.53 -16.38
C MET A 1 5.67 31.20 -16.17
N ALA A 2 5.22 30.37 -15.23
CA ALA A 2 5.72 29.01 -15.09
C ALA A 2 5.25 28.19 -16.30
N ALA A 3 6.13 27.38 -16.88
CA ALA A 3 5.78 26.50 -17.99
C ALA A 3 4.88 25.38 -17.47
N THR A 4 3.77 25.11 -18.16
CA THR A 4 2.76 24.12 -17.78
C THR A 4 2.68 23.02 -18.84
N VAL A 5 2.50 21.78 -18.38
CA VAL A 5 2.21 20.62 -19.22
C VAL A 5 0.77 20.16 -19.02
N SER A 6 0.12 19.83 -20.14
CA SER A 6 -1.25 19.30 -20.19
C SER A 6 -1.21 17.80 -20.45
N VAL A 7 -1.60 16.98 -19.49
CA VAL A 7 -1.52 15.52 -19.59
C VAL A 7 -2.87 14.85 -19.44
N HIS A 8 -3.06 13.71 -20.10
CA HIS A 8 -4.24 12.88 -19.95
C HIS A 8 -3.93 11.69 -19.04
N VAL A 9 -4.69 11.52 -17.97
CA VAL A 9 -4.54 10.38 -17.04
C VAL A 9 -5.75 9.47 -17.15
N HIS A 10 -5.49 8.21 -17.47
CA HIS A 10 -6.48 7.17 -17.73
C HIS A 10 -6.47 6.09 -16.64
N LEU A 11 -7.64 5.51 -16.37
CA LEU A 11 -7.79 4.28 -15.60
C LEU A 11 -8.03 3.10 -16.53
N ILE A 12 -7.73 1.88 -16.05
CA ILE A 12 -8.08 0.64 -16.76
C ILE A 12 -9.59 0.48 -16.98
N SER A 13 -10.40 1.18 -16.17
CA SER A 13 -11.85 1.24 -16.34
C SER A 13 -12.31 2.14 -17.50
N GLY A 14 -11.39 2.79 -18.21
CA GLY A 14 -11.68 3.76 -19.30
C GLY A 14 -11.99 5.19 -18.85
N ARG A 15 -12.09 5.45 -17.54
CA ARG A 15 -12.27 6.82 -17.01
C ARG A 15 -11.00 7.63 -17.21
N THR A 16 -11.15 8.92 -17.55
CA THR A 16 -10.03 9.78 -17.94
C THR A 16 -10.20 11.19 -17.34
N VAL A 17 -9.07 11.84 -17.04
CA VAL A 17 -9.01 13.26 -16.67
C VAL A 17 -7.87 13.96 -17.43
N SER A 18 -8.07 15.23 -17.79
CA SER A 18 -7.02 16.11 -18.32
C SER A 18 -6.56 17.06 -17.22
N LEU A 19 -5.25 17.20 -17.03
CA LEU A 19 -4.68 18.03 -15.96
C LEU A 19 -3.60 18.96 -16.51
N ASP A 20 -3.66 20.22 -16.12
CA ASP A 20 -2.61 21.21 -16.34
C ASP A 20 -1.78 21.39 -15.07
N ILE A 21 -0.49 21.08 -15.16
CA ILE A 21 0.45 21.14 -14.03
C ILE A 21 1.76 21.80 -14.47
N GLU A 22 2.41 22.51 -13.56
CA GLU A 22 3.72 23.12 -13.82
C GLU A 22 4.78 22.04 -14.13
N GLU A 23 5.62 22.28 -15.13
CA GLU A 23 6.66 21.33 -15.58
C GLU A 23 7.66 20.93 -14.50
N ASN A 24 7.89 21.80 -13.53
CA ASN A 24 8.78 21.60 -12.39
C ASN A 24 8.08 20.97 -11.19
N ALA A 25 6.76 20.72 -11.25
CA ALA A 25 6.06 20.02 -10.19
C ALA A 25 6.51 18.55 -10.12
N PHE A 26 6.45 17.97 -8.93
CA PHE A 26 6.74 16.56 -8.72
C PHE A 26 5.66 15.65 -9.32
N VAL A 27 6.06 14.49 -9.82
CA VAL A 27 5.15 13.41 -10.26
C VAL A 27 4.14 13.05 -9.17
N GLU A 28 4.53 13.13 -7.90
CA GLU A 28 3.61 12.90 -6.78
C GLU A 28 2.43 13.89 -6.76
N ALA A 29 2.66 15.17 -7.08
CA ALA A 29 1.59 16.17 -7.14
C ALA A 29 0.61 15.88 -8.29
N LEU A 30 1.13 15.46 -9.46
CA LEU A 30 0.31 15.00 -10.58
C LEU A 30 -0.53 13.78 -10.20
N ARG A 31 0.09 12.80 -9.53
CA ARG A 31 -0.60 11.61 -9.03
C ARG A 31 -1.73 11.96 -8.08
N GLN A 32 -1.48 12.82 -7.09
CA GLN A 32 -2.48 13.23 -6.11
C GLN A 32 -3.67 13.94 -6.78
N ARG A 33 -3.39 14.88 -7.70
CA ARG A 33 -4.44 15.56 -8.48
C ARG A 33 -5.26 14.58 -9.32
N ALA A 34 -4.61 13.64 -10.00
CA ALA A 34 -5.27 12.63 -10.82
C ALA A 34 -6.16 11.70 -9.97
N SER A 35 -5.64 11.17 -8.86
CA SER A 35 -6.41 10.32 -7.94
C SER A 35 -7.64 11.06 -7.40
N SER A 36 -7.47 12.32 -6.98
CA SER A 36 -8.58 13.14 -6.50
C SER A 36 -9.63 13.40 -7.58
N ALA A 37 -9.22 13.78 -8.78
CA ALA A 37 -10.14 14.12 -9.86
C ALA A 37 -10.89 12.89 -10.41
N LEU A 38 -10.26 11.71 -10.39
CA LEU A 38 -10.88 10.45 -10.79
C LEU A 38 -11.65 9.77 -9.66
N ALA A 39 -11.67 10.36 -8.45
CA ALA A 39 -12.28 9.80 -7.25
C ALA A 39 -11.84 8.33 -7.01
N VAL A 40 -10.54 8.09 -7.07
CA VAL A 40 -9.93 6.77 -6.82
C VAL A 40 -8.89 6.84 -5.73
N GLY A 41 -8.59 5.67 -5.17
CA GLY A 41 -7.44 5.49 -4.30
C GLY A 41 -6.12 5.85 -4.98
N THR A 42 -5.09 5.89 -4.16
CA THR A 42 -3.71 6.12 -4.58
C THR A 42 -3.21 4.97 -5.45
N GLY A 43 -2.28 5.30 -6.34
CA GLY A 43 -1.80 4.35 -7.34
C GLY A 43 -0.38 4.66 -7.80
N LYS A 44 0.01 4.04 -8.91
CA LYS A 44 1.24 4.37 -9.64
C LYS A 44 0.86 4.96 -10.99
N LEU A 45 1.51 6.05 -11.37
CA LEU A 45 1.43 6.57 -12.73
C LEU A 45 2.39 5.78 -13.60
N VAL A 46 1.92 5.39 -14.78
CA VAL A 46 2.66 4.61 -15.76
C VAL A 46 2.55 5.35 -17.09
N ASN A 47 3.68 5.57 -17.78
CA ASN A 47 3.66 6.20 -19.10
C ASN A 47 3.20 5.23 -20.20
N ALA A 48 3.03 5.73 -21.42
CA ALA A 48 2.61 4.93 -22.57
C ALA A 48 3.54 3.75 -22.93
N VAL A 49 4.79 3.77 -22.46
CA VAL A 49 5.79 2.71 -22.68
C VAL A 49 5.72 1.63 -21.59
N GLY A 50 4.94 1.85 -20.52
CA GLY A 50 4.80 0.92 -19.40
C GLY A 50 5.76 1.18 -18.24
N HIS A 51 6.55 2.25 -18.28
CA HIS A 51 7.42 2.61 -17.15
C HIS A 51 6.64 3.34 -16.07
N ALA A 52 6.75 2.87 -14.83
CA ALA A 52 6.21 3.55 -13.67
C ALA A 52 6.99 4.84 -13.39
N LEU A 53 6.29 5.95 -13.18
CA LEU A 53 6.90 7.23 -12.88
C LEU A 53 7.24 7.31 -11.39
N GLU A 54 8.49 7.70 -11.10
CA GLU A 54 8.95 7.90 -9.73
C GLU A 54 8.40 9.19 -9.13
N GLY A 55 7.83 9.11 -7.93
CA GLY A 55 7.16 10.26 -7.29
C GLY A 55 8.09 11.43 -6.95
N ALA A 56 9.37 11.15 -6.71
CA ALA A 56 10.39 12.14 -6.34
C ALA A 56 10.96 12.92 -7.53
N ALA A 57 10.74 12.46 -8.76
CA ALA A 57 11.14 13.18 -9.96
C ALA A 57 10.15 14.31 -10.28
N THR A 58 10.64 15.38 -10.86
CA THR A 58 9.80 16.41 -11.49
C THR A 58 9.24 15.91 -12.83
N LEU A 59 8.15 16.52 -13.32
CA LEU A 59 7.60 16.18 -14.64
C LEU A 59 8.63 16.37 -15.76
N ARG A 60 9.46 17.42 -15.66
CA ARG A 60 10.58 17.67 -16.57
C ARG A 60 11.63 16.56 -16.54
N GLU A 61 12.06 16.11 -15.36
CA GLU A 61 13.03 15.00 -15.22
C GLU A 61 12.47 13.68 -15.75
N ALA A 62 11.18 13.44 -15.50
CA ALA A 62 10.43 12.31 -16.05
C ALA A 62 10.12 12.45 -17.55
N ARG A 63 10.51 13.58 -18.17
CA ARG A 63 10.32 13.93 -19.59
C ARG A 63 8.85 13.89 -20.04
N ILE A 64 7.95 14.26 -19.14
CA ILE A 64 6.51 14.34 -19.44
C ILE A 64 6.24 15.61 -20.25
N GLN A 65 5.50 15.47 -21.35
CA GLN A 65 5.17 16.53 -22.29
C GLN A 65 3.66 16.75 -22.40
N SER A 66 3.27 17.92 -22.90
CA SER A 66 1.86 18.18 -23.21
C SER A 66 1.34 17.22 -24.28
N GLY A 67 0.21 16.59 -24.02
CA GLY A 67 -0.38 15.55 -24.85
C GLY A 67 -0.04 14.13 -24.42
N ASP A 68 0.88 13.95 -23.45
CA ASP A 68 1.20 12.62 -22.95
C ASP A 68 -0.02 11.93 -22.31
N MET A 69 -0.11 10.63 -22.58
CA MET A 69 -1.09 9.74 -21.97
C MET A 69 -0.41 8.91 -20.87
N LEU A 70 -0.97 8.99 -19.68
CA LEU A 70 -0.53 8.26 -18.51
C LEU A 70 -1.64 7.34 -18.03
N MET A 71 -1.27 6.15 -17.58
CA MET A 71 -2.16 5.21 -16.90
C MET A 71 -1.96 5.34 -15.38
N LEU A 72 -3.02 5.65 -14.65
CA LEU A 72 -3.05 5.54 -13.21
C LEU A 72 -3.47 4.11 -12.82
N HIS A 73 -2.50 3.30 -12.45
CA HIS A 73 -2.72 1.96 -11.91
C HIS A 73 -3.04 2.07 -10.42
N VAL A 74 -4.33 2.00 -10.07
CA VAL A 74 -4.82 1.99 -8.69
C VAL A 74 -4.57 0.60 -8.09
N ARG A 75 -3.92 0.52 -6.92
CA ARG A 75 -3.77 -0.75 -6.23
C ARG A 75 -5.13 -1.16 -5.65
N GLN A 76 -5.56 -2.39 -5.90
CA GLN A 76 -6.72 -2.94 -5.21
C GLN A 76 -6.39 -3.14 -3.74
N ALA A 77 -7.39 -2.96 -2.88
CA ALA A 77 -7.24 -3.31 -1.49
C ALA A 77 -7.20 -4.83 -1.34
N GLU A 78 -6.16 -5.34 -0.69
CA GLU A 78 -5.98 -6.77 -0.45
C GLU A 78 -6.35 -7.07 1.00
N VAL A 79 -7.37 -7.90 1.21
CA VAL A 79 -7.84 -8.32 2.55
C VAL A 79 -7.35 -9.73 2.84
N ILE A 80 -6.72 -9.91 3.99
CA ILE A 80 -6.20 -11.19 4.45
C ILE A 80 -6.79 -11.50 5.83
N ALA A 81 -7.21 -12.75 6.03
CA ALA A 81 -7.75 -13.24 7.29
C ALA A 81 -6.73 -14.17 7.97
N SER A 82 -6.62 -14.08 9.30
CA SER A 82 -5.86 -15.04 10.09
C SER A 82 -6.54 -16.41 10.10
N LYS A 83 -5.75 -17.48 10.28
CA LYS A 83 -6.34 -18.77 10.66
C LYS A 83 -7.01 -18.62 12.02
N ALA A 84 -8.14 -19.32 12.21
CA ALA A 84 -8.84 -19.32 13.47
C ALA A 84 -7.95 -19.84 14.60
N VAL A 85 -7.86 -19.06 15.69
CA VAL A 85 -7.16 -19.46 16.91
C VAL A 85 -8.16 -20.14 17.82
N TRP A 86 -7.87 -21.37 18.26
CA TRP A 86 -8.70 -22.13 19.21
C TRP A 86 -8.30 -21.84 20.67
N GLU A 87 -8.21 -20.57 21.05
CA GLU A 87 -7.96 -20.23 22.45
C GLU A 87 -9.27 -20.15 23.24
N ALA A 88 -9.35 -20.89 24.34
CA ALA A 88 -10.43 -20.78 25.31
C ALA A 88 -10.30 -19.43 26.06
N THR A 89 -10.96 -18.39 25.57
CA THR A 89 -11.13 -17.15 26.34
C THR A 89 -12.32 -17.25 27.30
N THR A 90 -12.32 -16.42 28.34
CA THR A 90 -13.36 -16.37 29.40
C THR A 90 -14.78 -16.14 28.89
N THR A 91 -14.94 -15.74 27.62
CA THR A 91 -16.23 -15.36 27.00
C THR A 91 -16.77 -16.36 25.97
N GLY A 92 -16.12 -17.52 25.78
CA GLY A 92 -16.66 -18.65 25.00
C GLY A 92 -16.23 -18.72 23.53
N TRP A 93 -16.59 -19.84 22.89
CA TRP A 93 -16.06 -20.36 21.62
C TRP A 93 -16.55 -19.65 20.34
N TRP A 94 -16.34 -18.35 20.21
CA TRP A 94 -16.49 -17.68 18.91
C TRP A 94 -15.19 -17.72 18.11
N GLN A 95 -15.30 -18.04 16.82
CA GLN A 95 -14.21 -18.02 15.84
C GLN A 95 -13.66 -16.60 15.74
N ASN A 96 -12.60 -16.31 16.48
CA ASN A 96 -12.11 -14.96 16.66
C ASN A 96 -11.05 -14.65 15.58
N ALA A 97 -11.50 -14.60 14.32
CA ALA A 97 -10.66 -14.24 13.18
C ALA A 97 -10.23 -12.76 13.29
N SER A 98 -8.99 -12.49 12.90
CA SER A 98 -8.50 -11.14 12.67
C SER A 98 -8.28 -10.94 11.18
N PHE A 99 -8.33 -9.69 10.76
CA PHE A 99 -8.19 -9.29 9.38
C PHE A 99 -7.22 -8.13 9.26
N ALA A 100 -6.53 -8.08 8.14
CA ALA A 100 -5.71 -6.97 7.73
C ALA A 100 -6.00 -6.62 6.26
N ALA A 101 -6.03 -5.33 5.94
CA ALA A 101 -6.16 -4.84 4.58
C ALA A 101 -5.02 -3.90 4.23
N ILE A 102 -4.43 -4.07 3.05
CA ILE A 102 -3.59 -3.04 2.42
C ILE A 102 -4.52 -2.06 1.71
N LEU A 103 -4.46 -0.79 2.04
CA LEU A 103 -5.25 0.26 1.38
C LEU A 103 -4.53 0.78 0.13
N GLY A 104 -5.24 1.57 -0.71
CA GLY A 104 -4.69 2.08 -1.97
C GLY A 104 -3.46 2.99 -1.81
N ASP A 105 -3.30 3.62 -0.65
CA ASP A 105 -2.11 4.41 -0.28
C ASP A 105 -0.95 3.57 0.25
N GLY A 106 -1.16 2.26 0.42
CA GLY A 106 -0.22 1.34 1.03
C GLY A 106 -0.18 1.43 2.55
N SER A 107 -1.15 2.08 3.21
CA SER A 107 -1.36 1.91 4.65
C SER A 107 -2.06 0.59 4.94
N VAL A 108 -2.08 0.21 6.22
CA VAL A 108 -2.78 -1.00 6.68
C VAL A 108 -3.93 -0.64 7.60
N ALA A 109 -5.06 -1.33 7.42
CA ALA A 109 -6.17 -1.33 8.36
C ALA A 109 -6.35 -2.74 8.93
N THR A 110 -6.51 -2.87 10.25
CA THR A 110 -6.78 -4.15 10.92
C THR A 110 -8.09 -4.12 11.69
N TRP A 111 -8.76 -5.26 11.79
CA TRP A 111 -9.99 -5.41 12.57
C TRP A 111 -10.18 -6.88 13.02
N GLY A 112 -11.17 -7.11 13.88
CA GLY A 112 -11.46 -8.43 14.46
C GLY A 112 -10.83 -8.59 15.84
N ASN A 113 -10.37 -9.80 16.17
CA ASN A 113 -9.79 -10.07 17.49
C ASN A 113 -8.47 -9.31 17.71
N ALA A 114 -8.47 -8.34 18.63
CA ALA A 114 -7.30 -7.53 18.99
C ALA A 114 -6.09 -8.38 19.40
N GLY A 115 -6.30 -9.41 20.22
CA GLY A 115 -5.22 -10.29 20.70
C GLY A 115 -4.61 -11.16 19.61
N ALA A 116 -5.34 -11.38 18.51
CA ALA A 116 -4.89 -12.17 17.36
C ALA A 116 -4.42 -11.29 16.18
N GLY A 117 -4.01 -10.04 16.43
CA GLY A 117 -3.50 -9.12 15.40
C GLY A 117 -4.57 -8.28 14.70
N GLY A 118 -5.81 -8.26 15.21
CA GLY A 118 -6.84 -7.31 14.81
C GLY A 118 -6.56 -5.87 15.28
N ASP A 119 -5.64 -5.72 16.23
CA ASP A 119 -5.06 -4.43 16.63
C ASP A 119 -3.59 -4.37 16.19
N SER A 120 -3.26 -3.37 15.37
CA SER A 120 -1.92 -3.08 14.86
C SER A 120 -1.38 -1.75 15.35
N ALA A 121 -2.01 -1.11 16.35
CA ALA A 121 -1.65 0.22 16.83
C ALA A 121 -0.19 0.36 17.26
N SER A 122 0.41 -0.70 17.82
CA SER A 122 1.82 -0.72 18.25
C SER A 122 2.82 -0.67 17.10
N VAL A 123 2.43 -1.09 15.90
CA VAL A 123 3.29 -1.15 14.70
C VAL A 123 2.80 -0.26 13.57
N GLN A 124 1.69 0.47 13.75
CA GLN A 124 1.04 1.26 12.72
C GLN A 124 1.99 2.25 12.03
N ASP A 125 2.92 2.84 12.80
CA ASP A 125 3.91 3.78 12.27
C ASP A 125 4.94 3.15 11.34
N GLN A 126 5.14 1.84 11.43
CA GLN A 126 6.05 1.07 10.59
C GLN A 126 5.34 0.57 9.32
N LEU A 127 4.01 0.38 9.35
CA LEU A 127 3.17 -0.12 8.26
C LEU A 127 2.90 0.94 7.17
N LYS A 128 3.97 1.53 6.64
CA LYS A 128 3.93 2.55 5.59
C LYS A 128 4.40 1.97 4.25
N ARG A 129 3.62 2.23 3.19
CA ARG A 129 3.90 1.72 1.83
C ARG A 129 4.00 0.19 1.78
N VAL A 130 3.12 -0.50 2.50
CA VAL A 130 3.06 -1.97 2.56
C VAL A 130 2.78 -2.54 1.18
N GLN A 131 3.58 -3.55 0.81
CA GLN A 131 3.55 -4.19 -0.49
C GLN A 131 2.83 -5.53 -0.44
N HIS A 132 3.00 -6.27 0.65
CA HIS A 132 2.47 -7.62 0.84
C HIS A 132 2.16 -7.84 2.31
N ILE A 133 1.09 -8.57 2.63
CA ILE A 133 0.80 -9.07 3.97
C ILE A 133 0.60 -10.58 3.87
N GLN A 134 1.04 -11.31 4.88
CA GLN A 134 0.73 -12.73 5.07
C GLN A 134 0.21 -12.95 6.49
N ALA A 135 -0.76 -13.84 6.66
CA ALA A 135 -1.31 -14.19 7.96
C ALA A 135 -0.96 -15.62 8.36
N SER A 136 -0.73 -15.81 9.67
CA SER A 136 -0.59 -17.11 10.32
C SER A 136 -1.80 -17.38 11.23
N SER A 137 -1.63 -18.24 12.24
CA SER A 137 -2.64 -18.46 13.28
C SER A 137 -2.65 -17.29 14.28
N GLY A 138 -3.38 -16.22 13.98
CA GLY A 138 -3.49 -15.06 14.88
C GLY A 138 -2.26 -14.15 14.96
N ALA A 139 -1.43 -14.17 13.92
CA ALA A 139 -0.40 -13.17 13.69
C ALA A 139 -0.30 -12.83 12.20
N PHE A 140 0.38 -11.73 11.91
CA PHE A 140 0.60 -11.23 10.56
C PHE A 140 2.03 -10.76 10.38
N ALA A 141 2.48 -10.78 9.12
CA ALA A 141 3.74 -10.20 8.70
C ALA A 141 3.52 -9.37 7.43
N ALA A 142 4.07 -8.17 7.41
CA ALA A 142 3.99 -7.24 6.27
C ALA A 142 5.38 -6.97 5.69
N ILE A 143 5.48 -6.94 4.36
CA ILE A 143 6.64 -6.37 3.66
C ILE A 143 6.36 -4.88 3.44
N VAL A 144 7.18 -4.03 4.05
CA VAL A 144 7.10 -2.57 3.88
C VAL A 144 7.92 -2.11 2.68
N GLY A 145 7.73 -0.86 2.24
CA GLY A 145 8.24 -0.36 0.96
C GLY A 145 9.76 -0.45 0.75
N ASN A 146 10.53 -0.60 1.82
CA ASN A 146 11.99 -0.77 1.79
C ASN A 146 12.44 -2.25 1.79
N GLY A 147 11.52 -3.21 1.69
CA GLY A 147 11.80 -4.64 1.75
C GLY A 147 12.06 -5.20 3.15
N SER A 148 11.85 -4.42 4.21
CA SER A 148 11.87 -4.92 5.59
C SER A 148 10.55 -5.60 5.95
N VAL A 149 10.57 -6.42 6.99
CA VAL A 149 9.37 -7.11 7.51
C VAL A 149 8.93 -6.50 8.83
N VAL A 150 7.62 -6.35 9.02
CA VAL A 150 6.99 -5.94 10.29
C VAL A 150 6.00 -7.03 10.68
N THR A 151 6.10 -7.57 11.90
CA THR A 151 5.17 -8.56 12.43
C THR A 151 4.30 -7.99 13.54
N TRP A 152 3.10 -8.54 13.71
CA TRP A 152 2.21 -8.23 14.84
C TRP A 152 1.23 -9.37 15.13
N GLY A 153 0.58 -9.33 16.29
CA GLY A 153 -0.30 -10.38 16.79
C GLY A 153 0.38 -11.29 17.82
N ILE A 154 -0.05 -12.55 17.91
CA ILE A 154 0.43 -13.50 18.93
C ILE A 154 1.90 -13.85 18.68
N ALA A 155 2.77 -13.53 19.65
CA ALA A 155 4.22 -13.79 19.56
C ALA A 155 4.54 -15.26 19.24
N GLY A 156 3.90 -16.20 19.95
CA GLY A 156 4.10 -17.64 19.73
C GLY A 156 3.67 -18.16 18.36
N ASN A 157 2.90 -17.38 17.60
CA ASN A 157 2.46 -17.72 16.24
C ASN A 157 3.18 -16.90 15.15
N GLY A 158 4.30 -16.26 15.50
CA GLY A 158 5.13 -15.45 14.59
C GLY A 158 4.84 -13.95 14.63
N GLY A 159 4.10 -13.46 15.64
CA GLY A 159 3.84 -12.03 15.82
C GLY A 159 5.03 -11.22 16.30
N ASP A 160 6.12 -11.87 16.73
CA ASP A 160 7.36 -11.24 17.18
C ASP A 160 8.55 -11.76 16.36
N SER A 161 9.12 -10.88 15.53
CA SER A 161 10.34 -11.14 14.75
C SER A 161 11.56 -10.37 15.28
N SER A 162 11.51 -9.81 16.48
CA SER A 162 12.56 -8.93 17.01
C SER A 162 13.96 -9.55 16.99
N ASP A 163 14.07 -10.84 17.34
CA ASP A 163 15.35 -11.58 17.36
C ASP A 163 16.03 -11.70 16.00
N VAL A 164 15.26 -11.67 14.91
CA VAL A 164 15.76 -11.86 13.54
C VAL A 164 15.53 -10.63 12.65
N GLN A 165 15.07 -9.52 13.23
CA GLN A 165 14.67 -8.31 12.51
C GLN A 165 15.77 -7.77 11.59
N ASP A 166 17.03 -7.87 12.03
CA ASP A 166 18.18 -7.41 11.25
C ASP A 166 18.48 -8.25 10.01
N GLN A 167 17.96 -9.48 9.95
CA GLN A 167 18.12 -10.41 8.82
C GLN A 167 16.96 -10.28 7.82
N LEU A 168 15.81 -9.75 8.24
CA LEU A 168 14.61 -9.58 7.42
C LEU A 168 14.68 -8.31 6.56
N LYS A 169 15.71 -8.23 5.71
CA LYS A 169 15.96 -7.12 4.79
C LYS A 169 15.87 -7.62 3.35
N ASN A 170 15.35 -6.78 2.44
CA ASN A 170 15.15 -7.11 1.02
C ASN A 170 14.22 -8.31 0.76
N VAL A 171 13.25 -8.53 1.65
CA VAL A 171 12.25 -9.60 1.51
C VAL A 171 11.28 -9.24 0.38
N GLN A 172 11.07 -10.18 -0.55
CA GLN A 172 10.18 -9.99 -1.71
C GLN A 172 8.84 -10.68 -1.54
N LYS A 173 8.77 -11.73 -0.72
CA LYS A 173 7.55 -12.52 -0.51
C LYS A 173 7.56 -13.20 0.86
N ILE A 174 6.39 -13.29 1.48
CA ILE A 174 6.10 -14.08 2.68
C ILE A 174 5.00 -15.09 2.32
N GLN A 175 5.11 -16.35 2.80
CA GLN A 175 4.19 -17.46 2.48
C GLN A 175 3.70 -18.14 3.75
#